data_AF-A0A3M6YE21-F1
#
_entry.id   AF-A0A3M6YE21-F1
#
_cell.length_a   1.000
_cell.length_b   1.000
_cell.length_c   1.000
_cell.angle_alpha   90.00
_cell.angle_beta   90.00
_cell.angle_gamma   90.00
#
_symmetry.space_group_name_H-M   'P 1'
#
loop_
_entity.id
_entity.type
_entity.pdbx_description
1 polymer ?
#
loop_
_entity_poly.entity_id
_entity_poly.type
_entity_poly.pdbx_seq_one_letter_code
_entity_poly.pdbx_strand_id
1 'polypeptide(L)'
;MKTMEDHLMLNTYLVGERVTLADIFTAAMVSRGFQFFFDKAWREEHPSVTRWYETVANQSIYADVAGKPTFVIDDLKRKYSNDDTRESALPWFWENCNFEEYSLYMVDFMYNEDLTMTFMSANQIGGFFTRLEASRKYLFGAASVFGVQNDSVIKGAFVVRGQEATPAFDVAPDWESYKFTKLDHTKPEDREFVNDMWAWDKPIEVNGKKYDWADGKVFK
;
A
#
# COMPACT_ATOMS: atom_id res chain seq x y z
N MET A 1 30.31 -1.34 0.74
CA MET A 1 29.31 -2.04 1.57
C MET A 1 29.90 -3.25 2.28
N LYS A 2 30.60 -4.17 1.61
CA LYS A 2 31.25 -5.34 2.27
C LYS A 2 32.04 -5.01 3.55
N THR A 3 32.95 -4.03 3.51
CA THR A 3 33.73 -3.63 4.69
C THR A 3 32.87 -3.14 5.87
N MET A 4 31.76 -2.47 5.57
CA MET A 4 30.83 -1.96 6.58
C MET A 4 29.97 -3.09 7.15
N GLU A 5 29.57 -4.06 6.31
CA GLU A 5 28.88 -5.29 6.71
C GLU A 5 29.74 -6.11 7.67
N ASP A 6 31.00 -6.39 7.31
CA ASP A 6 31.94 -7.15 8.15
C ASP A 6 32.16 -6.47 9.51
N HIS A 7 32.26 -5.13 9.53
CA HIS A 7 32.41 -4.36 10.77
C HIS A 7 31.16 -4.40 11.65
N LEU A 8 29.98 -4.18 11.07
CA LEU A 8 28.69 -4.14 11.78
C LEU A 8 28.16 -5.53 12.15
N MET A 9 28.78 -6.59 11.63
CA MET A 9 28.56 -7.96 12.08
C MET A 9 29.07 -8.16 13.52
N LEU A 10 30.18 -7.50 13.86
CA LEU A 10 30.80 -7.59 15.19
C LEU A 10 30.42 -6.42 16.11
N ASN A 11 29.88 -5.32 15.56
CA ASN A 11 29.62 -4.09 16.29
C ASN A 11 28.18 -3.61 16.07
N THR A 12 27.56 -3.08 17.12
CA THR A 12 26.18 -2.56 17.02
C THR A 12 26.11 -1.27 16.20
N TYR A 13 27.11 -0.39 16.38
CA TYR A 13 27.24 0.92 15.75
C TYR A 13 28.63 1.07 15.10
N LEU A 14 28.82 2.13 14.31
CA LEU A 14 30.09 2.40 13.62
C LEU A 14 31.22 2.65 14.63
N VAL A 15 30.92 3.26 15.77
CA VAL A 15 31.90 3.54 16.82
C VAL A 15 31.34 3.11 18.19
N GLY A 16 31.85 1.98 18.70
CA GLY A 16 31.50 1.46 20.02
C GLY A 16 30.08 0.88 20.10
N GLU A 17 29.49 0.95 21.29
CA GLU A 17 28.21 0.29 21.62
C GLU A 17 27.01 1.26 21.74
N ARG A 18 27.22 2.55 21.48
CA ARG A 18 26.16 3.57 21.49
C ARG A 18 26.13 4.32 20.19
N VAL A 19 24.96 4.86 19.83
CA VAL A 19 24.83 5.69 18.63
C VAL A 19 25.71 6.94 18.76
N THR A 20 26.45 7.25 17.70
CA THR A 20 27.32 8.42 17.64
C THR A 20 26.99 9.30 16.43
N LEU A 21 27.64 10.45 16.34
CA LEU A 21 27.51 11.32 15.17
C LEU A 21 27.96 10.63 13.87
N ALA A 22 28.92 9.71 13.95
CA ALA A 22 29.36 8.93 12.80
C ALA A 22 28.21 8.09 12.24
N ASP A 23 27.37 7.51 13.11
CA ASP A 23 26.20 6.73 12.71
C ASP A 23 25.14 7.59 12.03
N ILE A 24 24.78 8.73 12.65
CA ILE A 24 23.78 9.66 12.13
C ILE A 24 24.21 10.18 10.74
N PHE A 25 25.46 10.64 10.62
CA PHE A 25 25.99 11.18 9.38
C PHE A 25 26.03 10.12 8.27
N THR A 26 26.54 8.93 8.58
CA THR A 26 26.65 7.85 7.58
C THR A 26 25.27 7.34 7.18
N ALA A 27 24.33 7.22 8.12
CA ALA A 27 22.95 6.84 7.81
C ALA A 27 22.30 7.84 6.85
N ALA A 28 22.52 9.14 7.05
CA ALA A 28 22.03 10.18 6.14
C ALA A 28 22.61 10.03 4.73
N MET A 29 23.91 9.72 4.60
CA MET A 29 24.56 9.50 3.31
C MET A 29 23.99 8.30 2.54
N VAL A 30 23.65 7.21 3.23
CA VAL A 30 23.12 5.98 2.59
C VAL A 30 21.60 5.95 2.51
N SER A 31 20.90 6.93 3.07
CA SER A 31 19.44 6.98 3.18
C SER A 31 18.72 6.83 1.85
N ARG A 32 19.16 7.55 0.81
CA ARG A 32 18.62 7.45 -0.56
C ARG A 32 18.87 6.08 -1.17
N GLY A 33 19.99 5.45 -0.83
CA GLY A 33 20.27 4.05 -1.17
C GLY A 33 19.21 3.12 -0.58
N PHE A 34 18.92 3.25 0.72
CA PHE A 34 17.86 2.48 1.38
C PHE A 34 16.45 2.80 0.87
N GLN A 35 16.22 4.03 0.41
CA GLN A 35 14.92 4.44 -0.12
C GLN A 35 14.65 3.86 -1.51
N PHE A 36 15.65 3.85 -2.41
CA PHE A 36 15.41 3.60 -3.84
C PHE A 36 16.17 2.42 -4.45
N PHE A 37 17.26 1.94 -3.84
CA PHE A 37 18.18 1.01 -4.49
C PHE A 37 18.45 -0.27 -3.70
N PHE A 38 18.44 -0.21 -2.37
CA PHE A 38 18.66 -1.37 -1.50
C PHE A 38 17.32 -2.06 -1.24
N ASP A 39 16.92 -2.85 -2.24
CA ASP A 39 15.70 -3.66 -2.23
C ASP A 39 15.77 -4.83 -1.24
N LYS A 40 14.75 -5.68 -1.26
CA LYS A 40 14.63 -6.83 -0.35
C LYS A 40 15.81 -7.81 -0.50
N ALA A 41 16.20 -8.15 -1.73
CA ALA A 41 17.26 -9.12 -1.98
C ALA A 41 18.61 -8.60 -1.46
N TRP A 42 18.93 -7.33 -1.73
CA TRP A 42 20.16 -6.72 -1.24
C TRP A 42 20.22 -6.70 0.30
N ARG A 43 19.09 -6.40 0.96
CA ARG A 43 19.01 -6.36 2.44
C ARG A 43 19.18 -7.73 3.08
N GLU A 44 18.71 -8.79 2.43
CA GLU A 44 18.93 -10.17 2.87
C GLU A 44 20.41 -10.58 2.77
N GLU A 45 21.13 -10.09 1.77
CA GLU A 45 22.58 -10.29 1.63
C GLU A 45 23.41 -9.43 2.58
N HIS A 46 22.85 -8.32 3.09
CA HIS A 46 23.54 -7.36 3.97
C HIS A 46 22.74 -7.09 5.26
N PRO A 47 22.52 -8.13 6.09
CA PRO A 47 21.66 -8.04 7.26
C PRO A 47 22.19 -7.09 8.34
N SER A 48 23.52 -6.98 8.49
CA SER A 48 24.14 -6.18 9.56
C SER A 48 24.03 -4.68 9.26
N VAL A 49 24.29 -4.28 8.02
CA VAL A 49 24.11 -2.90 7.54
C VAL A 49 22.63 -2.53 7.55
N THR A 50 21.74 -3.43 7.13
CA THR A 50 20.29 -3.20 7.15
C THR A 50 19.80 -2.96 8.58
N ARG A 51 20.12 -3.86 9.51
CA ARG A 51 19.80 -3.72 10.93
C ARG A 51 20.32 -2.40 11.50
N TRP A 52 21.59 -2.08 11.25
CA TRP A 52 22.19 -0.84 11.74
C TRP A 52 21.45 0.39 11.22
N TYR A 53 21.17 0.46 9.91
CA TYR A 53 20.47 1.59 9.31
C TYR A 53 19.08 1.76 9.91
N GLU A 54 18.31 0.68 10.02
CA GLU A 54 16.97 0.71 10.63
C GLU A 54 17.04 1.14 12.11
N THR A 55 18.06 0.71 12.85
CA THR A 55 18.26 1.10 14.25
C THR A 55 18.54 2.60 14.39
N VAL A 56 19.40 3.15 13.51
CA VAL A 56 19.75 4.59 13.53
C VAL A 56 18.61 5.44 13.00
N ALA A 57 17.96 5.02 11.91
CA ALA A 57 16.87 5.76 11.28
C ALA A 57 15.63 5.90 12.18
N ASN A 58 15.43 4.94 13.10
CA ASN A 58 14.35 4.98 14.08
C ASN A 58 14.65 5.82 15.33
N GLN A 59 15.86 6.39 15.46
CA GLN A 59 16.16 7.34 16.55
C GLN A 59 15.45 8.67 16.30
N SER A 60 14.84 9.26 17.34
CA SER A 60 14.12 10.53 17.22
C SER A 60 14.99 11.63 16.62
N ILE A 61 16.24 11.76 17.06
CA ILE A 61 17.18 12.76 16.55
C ILE A 61 17.43 12.65 15.04
N TYR A 62 17.34 11.46 14.47
CA TYR A 62 17.50 11.24 13.04
C TYR A 62 16.17 11.45 12.32
N ALA A 63 15.09 10.85 12.80
CA ALA A 63 13.75 10.94 12.20
C ALA A 63 13.21 12.39 12.15
N ASP A 64 13.53 13.20 13.16
CA ASP A 64 13.11 14.61 13.23
C ASP A 64 13.79 15.48 12.16
N VAL A 65 14.97 15.07 11.66
CA VAL A 65 15.76 15.81 10.65
C VAL A 65 15.59 15.22 9.26
N ALA A 66 15.67 13.90 9.12
CA ALA A 66 15.54 13.19 7.85
C ALA A 66 14.09 13.12 7.35
N GLY A 67 13.13 13.41 8.22
CA GLY A 67 11.72 13.12 8.02
C GLY A 67 11.39 11.68 8.42
N LYS A 68 10.22 11.48 9.02
CA LYS A 68 9.64 10.13 9.17
C LYS A 68 9.35 9.58 7.77
N PRO A 69 9.33 8.24 7.57
CA PRO A 69 8.86 7.66 6.30
C PRO A 69 7.57 8.36 5.90
N THR A 70 7.59 8.98 4.72
CA THR A 70 6.64 10.03 4.32
C THR A 70 5.19 9.58 4.44
N PHE A 71 4.95 8.27 4.31
CA PHE A 71 3.67 7.62 4.50
C PHE A 71 3.86 6.20 5.05
N VAL A 72 3.22 5.88 6.17
CA VAL A 72 3.19 4.51 6.73
C VAL A 72 1.81 3.91 6.46
N ILE A 73 1.76 2.88 5.61
CA ILE A 73 0.49 2.27 5.22
C ILE A 73 -0.28 1.65 6.40
N ASP A 74 0.42 1.21 7.46
CA ASP A 74 -0.23 0.70 8.67
C ASP A 74 -0.93 1.80 9.47
N ASP A 75 -0.47 3.05 9.40
CA ASP A 75 -1.17 4.20 9.97
C ASP A 75 -2.45 4.50 9.19
N LEU A 76 -2.43 4.40 7.85
CA LEU A 76 -3.65 4.47 7.03
C LEU A 76 -4.66 3.41 7.46
N LYS A 77 -4.23 2.15 7.57
CA LYS A 77 -5.11 1.03 7.97
C LYS A 77 -5.74 1.27 9.34
N ARG A 78 -4.95 1.79 10.29
CA ARG A 78 -5.41 2.13 11.64
C ARG A 78 -6.42 3.28 11.60
N LYS A 79 -6.10 4.37 10.91
CA LYS A 79 -6.98 5.54 10.71
C LYS A 79 -8.31 5.11 10.09
N TYR A 80 -8.24 4.40 8.97
CA TYR A 80 -9.41 3.90 8.25
C TYR A 80 -10.28 2.95 9.08
N SER A 81 -9.69 2.17 10.00
CA SER A 81 -10.45 1.23 10.83
C SER A 81 -11.08 1.87 12.07
N ASN A 82 -10.52 2.97 12.57
CA ASN A 82 -10.90 3.55 13.87
C ASN A 82 -11.70 4.84 13.75
N ASP A 83 -11.54 5.57 12.65
CA ASP A 83 -12.12 6.89 12.46
C ASP A 83 -13.17 6.88 11.34
N ASP A 84 -13.94 7.96 11.23
CA ASP A 84 -14.84 8.16 10.09
C ASP A 84 -14.07 8.25 8.77
N THR A 85 -14.55 7.51 7.76
CA THR A 85 -13.86 7.41 6.47
C THR A 85 -13.81 8.75 5.74
N ARG A 86 -14.94 9.46 5.63
CA ARG A 86 -15.08 10.68 4.83
C ARG A 86 -14.50 11.90 5.55
N GLU A 87 -14.73 12.01 6.84
CA GLU A 87 -14.39 13.19 7.63
C GLU A 87 -12.97 13.14 8.18
N SER A 88 -12.37 11.95 8.35
CA SER A 88 -11.05 11.80 8.98
C SER A 88 -10.06 10.98 8.15
N ALA A 89 -10.38 9.74 7.78
CA ALA A 89 -9.40 8.84 7.17
C ALA A 89 -8.98 9.28 5.75
N LEU A 90 -9.93 9.68 4.90
CA LEU A 90 -9.65 10.16 3.54
C LEU A 90 -8.88 11.49 3.52
N PRO A 91 -9.29 12.55 4.26
CA PRO A 91 -8.49 13.78 4.36
C PRO A 91 -7.05 13.49 4.80
N TRP A 92 -6.89 12.67 5.86
CA TRP A 92 -5.57 12.27 6.34
C TRP A 92 -4.76 11.52 5.26
N PHE A 93 -5.38 10.59 4.53
CA PHE A 93 -4.73 9.88 3.43
C PHE A 93 -4.18 10.85 2.37
N TRP A 94 -4.99 11.79 1.89
CA TRP A 94 -4.57 12.73 0.84
C TRP A 94 -3.50 13.72 1.29
N GLU A 95 -3.48 14.09 2.57
CA GLU A 95 -2.46 14.97 3.15
C GLU A 95 -1.12 14.26 3.38
N ASN A 96 -1.14 12.96 3.67
CA ASN A 96 0.04 12.22 4.12
C ASN A 96 0.60 11.24 3.07
N CYS A 97 -0.17 10.83 2.06
CA CYS A 97 0.30 9.87 1.07
C CYS A 97 1.44 10.45 0.21
N ASN A 98 2.57 9.73 0.14
CA ASN A 98 3.67 10.08 -0.75
C ASN A 98 3.51 9.40 -2.11
N PHE A 99 2.97 10.11 -3.09
CA PHE A 99 2.74 9.58 -4.43
C PHE A 99 4.01 9.38 -5.28
N GLU A 100 5.20 9.78 -4.80
CA GLU A 100 6.48 9.36 -5.39
C GLU A 100 6.76 7.88 -5.09
N GLU A 101 6.37 7.40 -3.91
CA GLU A 101 6.57 6.02 -3.45
C GLU A 101 5.34 5.13 -3.61
N TYR A 102 4.15 5.73 -3.67
CA TYR A 102 2.89 5.04 -3.76
C TYR A 102 2.13 5.45 -5.02
N SER A 103 1.32 4.54 -5.53
CA SER A 103 0.44 4.83 -6.65
C SER A 103 -0.96 4.26 -6.41
N LEU A 104 -1.93 4.83 -7.12
CA LEU A 104 -3.33 4.45 -7.00
C LEU A 104 -3.75 3.62 -8.21
N TYR A 105 -4.55 2.59 -7.96
CA TYR A 105 -5.09 1.72 -8.98
C TYR A 105 -6.58 1.49 -8.79
N MET A 106 -7.31 1.65 -9.89
CA MET A 106 -8.62 1.04 -10.05
C MET A 106 -8.43 -0.43 -10.40
N VAL A 107 -9.17 -1.30 -9.70
CA VAL A 107 -9.20 -2.74 -9.92
C VAL A 107 -10.62 -3.09 -10.38
N ASP A 108 -10.72 -3.59 -11.60
CA ASP A 108 -12.01 -3.91 -12.26
C ASP A 108 -12.04 -5.40 -12.61
N PHE A 109 -13.05 -6.12 -12.15
CA PHE A 109 -13.17 -7.54 -12.48
C PHE A 109 -13.66 -7.71 -13.91
N MET A 110 -12.99 -8.55 -14.70
CA MET A 110 -13.25 -8.61 -16.13
C MET A 110 -14.43 -9.51 -16.53
N TYR A 111 -14.85 -10.42 -15.65
CA TYR A 111 -15.86 -11.46 -15.95
C TYR A 111 -17.18 -11.22 -15.21
N ASN A 112 -17.69 -9.99 -15.26
CA ASN A 112 -18.89 -9.59 -14.50
C ASN A 112 -20.15 -10.40 -14.90
N GLU A 113 -20.19 -10.90 -16.14
CA GLU A 113 -21.23 -11.79 -16.67
C GLU A 113 -21.36 -13.12 -15.92
N ASP A 114 -20.30 -13.56 -15.24
CA ASP A 114 -20.28 -14.80 -14.46
C ASP A 114 -20.79 -14.59 -13.02
N LEU A 115 -21.04 -13.35 -12.61
CA LEU A 115 -21.48 -12.99 -11.27
C LEU A 115 -22.98 -13.26 -11.10
N THR A 116 -23.31 -14.23 -10.24
CA THR A 116 -24.71 -14.66 -10.01
C THR A 116 -25.30 -14.07 -8.75
N MET A 117 -24.71 -14.30 -7.57
CA MET A 117 -25.23 -13.80 -6.29
C MET A 117 -24.27 -12.81 -5.66
N THR A 118 -24.75 -11.64 -5.25
CA THR A 118 -23.91 -10.56 -4.71
C THR A 118 -23.07 -10.98 -3.51
N PHE A 119 -23.61 -11.80 -2.61
CA PHE A 119 -22.83 -12.34 -1.48
C PHE A 119 -21.74 -13.34 -1.92
N MET A 120 -21.96 -14.10 -3.00
CA MET A 120 -20.94 -15.00 -3.55
C MET A 120 -19.83 -14.18 -4.21
N SER A 121 -20.18 -13.13 -4.94
CA SER A 121 -19.24 -12.15 -5.50
C SER A 121 -18.41 -11.49 -4.39
N ALA A 122 -19.02 -11.13 -3.25
CA ALA A 122 -18.31 -10.55 -2.12
C ALA A 122 -17.38 -11.57 -1.43
N ASN A 123 -17.76 -12.85 -1.38
CA ASN A 123 -16.90 -13.93 -0.90
C ASN A 123 -15.71 -14.18 -1.85
N GLN A 124 -15.91 -14.03 -3.16
CA GLN A 124 -14.83 -14.10 -4.15
C GLN A 124 -13.78 -13.00 -3.90
N ILE A 125 -14.22 -11.77 -3.63
CA ILE A 125 -13.31 -10.67 -3.22
C ILE A 125 -12.53 -11.07 -1.97
N GLY A 126 -13.19 -11.62 -0.95
CA GLY A 126 -12.52 -12.09 0.27
C GLY A 126 -11.49 -13.19 0.02
N GLY A 127 -11.79 -14.11 -0.89
CA GLY A 127 -10.85 -15.14 -1.34
C GLY A 127 -9.63 -14.54 -2.04
N PHE A 128 -9.84 -13.57 -2.94
CA PHE A 128 -8.75 -12.85 -3.61
C PHE A 128 -7.87 -12.13 -2.60
N PHE A 129 -8.46 -11.43 -1.63
CA PHE A 129 -7.74 -10.73 -0.57
C PHE A 129 -6.92 -11.67 0.30
N THR A 130 -7.43 -12.86 0.59
CA THR A 130 -6.67 -13.89 1.34
C THR A 130 -5.41 -14.32 0.58
N ARG A 131 -5.47 -14.38 -0.75
CA ARG A 131 -4.31 -14.71 -1.60
C ARG A 131 -3.33 -13.54 -1.75
N LEU A 132 -3.78 -12.31 -1.51
CA LEU A 132 -2.94 -11.12 -1.46
C LEU A 132 -2.21 -10.91 -0.12
N GLU A 133 -2.37 -11.79 0.86
CA GLU A 133 -1.80 -11.61 2.22
C GLU A 133 -0.27 -11.39 2.21
N ALA A 134 0.45 -12.01 1.27
CA ALA A 134 1.89 -11.79 1.09
C ALA A 134 2.25 -10.32 0.76
N SER A 135 1.32 -9.58 0.17
CA SER A 135 1.45 -8.17 -0.21
C SER A 135 0.89 -7.20 0.83
N ARG A 136 0.42 -7.68 1.98
CA ARG A 136 -0.23 -6.86 3.02
C ARG A 136 0.57 -5.64 3.47
N LYS A 137 1.90 -5.74 3.49
CA LYS A 137 2.80 -4.62 3.87
C LYS A 137 2.92 -3.53 2.79
N TYR A 138 2.42 -3.78 1.59
CA TYR A 138 2.62 -2.94 0.41
C TYR A 138 1.30 -2.45 -0.20
N LEU A 139 0.17 -2.93 0.31
CA LEU A 139 -1.12 -2.76 -0.32
C LEU A 139 -2.20 -2.44 0.72
N PHE A 140 -3.05 -1.49 0.38
CA PHE A 140 -4.31 -1.22 1.08
C PHE A 140 -5.36 -0.87 0.03
N GLY A 141 -6.60 -1.27 0.27
CA GLY A 141 -7.68 -0.85 -0.59
C GLY A 141 -8.99 -1.50 -0.23
N ALA A 142 -10.00 -1.22 -1.04
CA ALA A 142 -11.30 -1.84 -0.92
C ALA A 142 -11.83 -2.22 -2.29
N ALA A 143 -12.58 -3.32 -2.34
CA ALA A 143 -13.34 -3.72 -3.50
C ALA A 143 -14.77 -4.02 -3.07
N SER A 144 -15.71 -3.63 -3.92
CA SER A 144 -17.14 -3.73 -3.68
C SER A 144 -17.83 -4.42 -4.84
N VAL A 145 -18.93 -5.09 -4.51
CA VAL A 145 -19.93 -5.58 -5.44
C VAL A 145 -21.00 -4.51 -5.55
N PHE A 146 -21.29 -4.08 -6.78
CA PHE A 146 -22.38 -3.15 -7.08
C PHE A 146 -23.42 -3.86 -7.94
N GLY A 147 -24.70 -3.63 -7.68
CA GLY A 147 -25.82 -4.20 -8.41
C GLY A 147 -26.64 -5.20 -7.63
N VAL A 148 -27.27 -6.11 -8.36
CA VAL A 148 -28.22 -7.10 -7.83
C VAL A 148 -27.88 -8.49 -8.35
N GLN A 149 -28.65 -9.48 -7.94
CA GLN A 149 -28.48 -10.85 -8.39
C GLN A 149 -28.53 -10.95 -9.93
N ASN A 150 -27.57 -11.66 -10.52
CA ASN A 150 -27.34 -11.88 -11.96
C ASN A 150 -27.01 -10.61 -12.78
N ASP A 151 -26.83 -9.48 -12.11
CA ASP A 151 -26.55 -8.20 -12.74
C ASP A 151 -25.76 -7.34 -11.74
N SER A 152 -24.52 -7.74 -11.54
CA SER A 152 -23.60 -7.08 -10.63
C SER A 152 -22.22 -6.94 -11.25
N VAL A 153 -21.45 -6.01 -10.71
CA VAL A 153 -20.07 -5.75 -11.12
C VAL A 153 -19.18 -5.68 -9.89
N ILE A 154 -17.91 -6.09 -10.02
CA ILE A 154 -16.91 -5.93 -8.95
C ILE A 154 -15.94 -4.82 -9.34
N LYS A 155 -15.81 -3.81 -8.46
CA LYS A 155 -14.86 -2.71 -8.65
C LYS A 155 -14.21 -2.31 -7.34
N GLY A 156 -12.96 -1.86 -7.41
CA GLY A 156 -12.21 -1.43 -6.24
C GLY A 156 -11.17 -0.36 -6.53
N ALA A 157 -10.65 0.20 -5.46
CA ALA A 157 -9.55 1.15 -5.47
C ALA A 157 -8.48 0.74 -4.45
N PHE A 158 -7.23 0.77 -4.87
CA PHE A 158 -6.08 0.35 -4.06
C PHE A 158 -4.97 1.39 -4.12
N VAL A 159 -4.31 1.58 -2.98
CA VAL A 159 -3.00 2.23 -2.89
C VAL A 159 -1.94 1.15 -2.81
N VAL A 160 -0.96 1.23 -3.71
CA VAL A 160 0.12 0.26 -3.90
C VAL A 160 1.44 0.96 -3.61
N ARG A 161 2.32 0.32 -2.84
CA ARG A 161 3.71 0.77 -2.71
C ARG A 161 4.47 0.40 -3.98
N GLY A 162 5.07 1.39 -4.62
CA GLY A 162 5.68 1.29 -5.94
C GLY A 162 4.82 1.96 -7.00
N GLN A 163 5.34 1.97 -8.22
CA GLN A 163 4.72 2.65 -9.36
C GLN A 163 4.05 1.70 -10.35
N GLU A 164 4.13 0.39 -10.10
CA GLU A 164 3.54 -0.69 -10.89
C GLU A 164 2.65 -1.57 -10.00
N ALA A 165 1.50 -2.00 -10.51
CA ALA A 165 0.56 -2.85 -9.76
C ALA A 165 1.06 -4.29 -9.64
N THR A 166 1.65 -4.85 -10.70
CA THR A 166 1.94 -6.28 -10.84
C THR A 166 2.65 -6.88 -9.61
N PRO A 167 3.75 -6.31 -9.08
CA PRO A 167 4.46 -6.90 -7.94
C PRO A 167 3.64 -6.99 -6.65
N ALA A 168 2.55 -6.22 -6.54
CA ALA A 168 1.67 -6.26 -5.38
C ALA A 168 0.51 -7.25 -5.56
N PHE A 169 0.15 -7.61 -6.79
CA PHE A 169 -1.02 -8.46 -7.08
C PHE A 169 -0.67 -9.85 -7.62
N ASP A 170 0.47 -10.04 -8.28
CA ASP A 170 0.89 -11.31 -8.92
C ASP A 170 1.12 -12.47 -7.94
N VAL A 171 1.19 -12.18 -6.64
CA VAL A 171 1.17 -13.17 -5.56
C VAL A 171 -0.14 -13.97 -5.52
N ALA A 172 -1.24 -13.40 -6.01
CA ALA A 172 -2.52 -14.07 -6.12
C ALA A 172 -2.68 -14.69 -7.52
N PRO A 173 -2.85 -16.01 -7.68
CA PRO A 173 -2.90 -16.68 -8.99
C PRO A 173 -4.04 -16.21 -9.90
N ASP A 174 -5.10 -15.65 -9.35
CA ASP A 174 -6.26 -15.14 -10.07
C ASP A 174 -6.20 -13.62 -10.34
N TRP A 175 -5.06 -12.96 -10.10
CA TRP A 175 -4.90 -11.52 -10.34
C TRP A 175 -5.19 -11.10 -11.79
N GLU A 176 -4.89 -11.98 -12.76
CA GLU A 176 -5.17 -11.75 -14.18
C GLU A 176 -6.65 -11.69 -14.52
N SER A 177 -7.54 -12.06 -13.59
CA SER A 177 -8.99 -11.87 -13.76
C SER A 177 -9.44 -10.42 -13.53
N TYR A 178 -8.52 -9.56 -13.09
CA TYR A 178 -8.76 -8.16 -12.83
C TYR A 178 -7.93 -7.29 -13.78
N LYS A 179 -8.53 -6.19 -14.20
CA LYS A 179 -7.86 -5.11 -14.92
C LYS A 179 -7.42 -4.05 -13.93
N PHE A 180 -6.13 -3.72 -13.98
CA PHE A 180 -5.51 -2.67 -13.17
C PHE A 180 -5.33 -1.42 -14.01
N THR A 181 -5.99 -0.33 -13.62
CA THR A 181 -5.84 0.97 -14.29
C THR A 181 -5.22 1.96 -13.31
N LYS A 182 -4.05 2.49 -13.64
CA LYS A 182 -3.37 3.49 -12.81
C LYS A 182 -4.19 4.77 -12.79
N LEU A 183 -4.41 5.30 -11.59
CA LEU A 183 -5.15 6.54 -11.34
C LEU A 183 -4.19 7.69 -11.11
N ASP A 184 -4.59 8.89 -11.52
CA ASP A 184 -3.83 10.11 -11.36
C ASP A 184 -4.32 10.87 -10.13
N HIS A 185 -3.50 10.89 -9.09
CA HIS A 185 -3.82 11.56 -7.82
C HIS A 185 -4.01 13.08 -7.96
N THR A 186 -3.60 13.69 -9.08
CA THR A 186 -3.80 15.12 -9.36
C THR A 186 -5.16 15.41 -9.99
N LYS A 187 -5.82 14.40 -10.57
CA LYS A 187 -7.14 14.54 -11.20
C LYS A 187 -8.25 14.44 -10.16
N PRO A 188 -9.13 15.45 -10.06
CA PRO A 188 -10.25 15.41 -9.11
C PRO A 188 -11.17 14.20 -9.30
N GLU A 189 -11.39 13.75 -10.53
CA GLU A 189 -12.27 12.61 -10.82
C GLU A 189 -11.70 11.30 -10.26
N ASP A 190 -10.40 11.08 -10.44
CA ASP A 190 -9.70 9.89 -9.95
C ASP A 190 -9.61 9.88 -8.42
N ARG A 191 -9.41 11.05 -7.80
CA ARG A 191 -9.45 11.19 -6.33
C ARG A 191 -10.83 10.86 -5.80
N GLU A 192 -11.89 11.37 -6.43
CA GLU A 192 -13.25 11.13 -5.99
C GLU A 192 -13.64 9.66 -6.18
N PHE A 193 -13.18 9.02 -7.25
CA PHE A 193 -13.34 7.57 -7.41
C PHE A 193 -12.73 6.79 -6.23
N VAL A 194 -11.51 7.12 -5.80
CA VAL A 194 -10.89 6.47 -4.63
C VAL A 194 -11.69 6.76 -3.36
N ASN A 195 -12.13 8.00 -3.15
CA ASN A 195 -12.96 8.38 -1.99
C ASN A 195 -14.24 7.54 -1.93
N ASP A 196 -14.94 7.43 -3.07
CA ASP A 196 -16.20 6.69 -3.19
C ASP A 196 -16.01 5.19 -2.97
N MET A 197 -14.96 4.61 -3.57
CA MET A 197 -14.64 3.19 -3.39
C MET A 197 -14.22 2.84 -1.97
N TRP A 198 -13.66 3.78 -1.22
CA TRP A 198 -13.26 3.55 0.17
C TRP A 198 -14.36 3.88 1.17
N ALA A 199 -15.32 4.75 0.83
CA ALA A 199 -16.42 5.11 1.72
C ALA A 199 -17.65 4.19 1.63
N TRP A 200 -17.81 3.46 0.52
CA TRP A 200 -18.89 2.46 0.32
C TRP A 200 -20.30 3.05 0.38
N ASP A 201 -20.44 4.34 0.12
CA ASP A 201 -21.65 5.13 0.34
C ASP A 201 -22.29 5.62 -0.96
N LYS A 202 -21.66 5.39 -2.11
CA LYS A 202 -22.16 5.85 -3.42
C LYS A 202 -22.29 4.72 -4.44
N PRO A 203 -23.30 4.84 -5.33
CA PRO A 203 -23.44 3.98 -6.49
C PRO A 203 -22.37 4.31 -7.53
N ILE A 204 -22.14 3.39 -8.47
CA ILE A 204 -21.28 3.62 -9.63
C ILE A 204 -22.07 3.60 -10.93
N GLU A 205 -21.49 4.17 -11.97
CA GLU A 205 -21.97 4.05 -13.34
C GLU A 205 -20.98 3.23 -14.16
N VAL A 206 -21.49 2.19 -14.83
CA VAL A 206 -20.72 1.34 -15.73
C VAL A 206 -21.51 1.24 -17.04
N ASN A 207 -20.89 1.65 -18.15
CA ASN A 207 -21.50 1.62 -19.49
C ASN A 207 -22.87 2.32 -19.58
N GLY A 208 -23.05 3.46 -18.91
CA GLY A 208 -24.32 4.21 -18.92
C GLY A 208 -25.40 3.65 -17.99
N LYS A 209 -25.08 2.61 -17.22
CA LYS A 209 -26.00 1.98 -16.27
C LYS A 209 -25.51 2.19 -14.85
N LYS A 210 -26.44 2.62 -13.99
CA LYS A 210 -26.22 2.81 -12.56
C LYS A 210 -26.30 1.49 -11.80
N TYR A 211 -25.33 1.23 -10.93
CA TYR A 211 -25.26 0.09 -10.04
C TYR A 211 -25.14 0.58 -8.58
N ASP A 212 -26.15 0.26 -7.76
CA ASP A 212 -26.13 0.59 -6.33
C ASP A 212 -25.20 -0.36 -5.55
N TRP A 213 -24.61 0.11 -4.46
CA TRP A 213 -23.70 -0.71 -3.64
C TRP A 213 -24.45 -1.87 -2.96
N ALA A 214 -23.86 -3.07 -2.99
CA ALA A 214 -24.48 -4.28 -2.42
C ALA A 214 -23.70 -4.88 -1.25
N ASP A 215 -22.38 -5.07 -1.41
CA ASP A 215 -21.47 -5.60 -0.39
C ASP A 215 -20.02 -5.24 -0.77
N GLY A 216 -19.06 -5.40 0.14
CA GLY A 216 -17.66 -5.15 -0.13
C GLY A 216 -16.71 -5.76 0.90
N LYS A 217 -15.41 -5.64 0.62
CA LYS A 217 -14.33 -6.06 1.51
C LYS A 217 -13.22 -5.00 1.48
N VAL A 218 -12.53 -4.85 2.61
CA VAL A 218 -11.32 -4.03 2.74
C VAL A 218 -10.12 -4.97 2.85
N PHE A 219 -9.06 -4.66 2.11
CA PHE A 219 -7.75 -5.28 2.26
C PHE A 219 -6.88 -4.37 3.12
N LYS A 220 -6.51 -4.85 4.31
CA LYS A 220 -5.71 -4.12 5.29
C LYS A 220 -4.84 -5.11 6.06
#